data_AF-A0A2H0SU67-F1
#
_entry.id   AF-A0A2H0SU67-F1
#
_cell.length_a   1.000
_cell.length_b   1.000
_cell.length_c   1.000
_cell.angle_alpha   90.00
_cell.angle_beta   90.00
_cell.angle_gamma   90.00
#
_symmetry.space_group_name_H-M   'P 1'
#
loop_
_entity.id
_entity.type
_entity.pdbx_description
1 polymer ?
#
loop_
_entity_poly.entity_id
_entity_poly.type
_entity_poly.pdbx_seq_one_letter_code
_entity_poly.pdbx_strand_id
1 'polypeptide(L)'
;MKKSMFDYRIAQNNIIVGGLVLAIPMVFIPEFLGLFLLSAICTAGVGMLFWISIAYMIGLILLFLYSLTPPGRKITSQVKQMQNQVEDYATSARSFGLSEQQIRENLIRAGWESKLVSKTLKKR
;
A
#
# COMPACT_ATOMS: atom_id res chain seq x y z
N MET A 1 -24.27 -32.83 -20.11
CA MET A 1 -22.82 -33.10 -20.29
C MET A 1 -22.30 -32.78 -21.70
N LYS A 2 -22.80 -31.71 -22.37
CA LYS A 2 -22.45 -31.33 -23.76
C LYS A 2 -21.68 -30.00 -23.89
N LYS A 3 -21.51 -29.26 -22.78
CA LYS A 3 -20.91 -27.90 -22.81
C LYS A 3 -19.38 -27.94 -22.99
N SER A 4 -18.69 -28.91 -22.41
CA SER A 4 -17.22 -28.99 -22.44
C SER A 4 -16.61 -29.32 -23.81
N MET A 5 -17.39 -29.88 -24.74
CA MET A 5 -16.87 -30.27 -26.06
C MET A 5 -16.89 -29.12 -27.07
N PHE A 6 -17.69 -28.07 -26.83
CA PHE A 6 -17.82 -26.92 -27.74
C PHE A 6 -16.68 -25.90 -27.52
N ASP A 7 -16.26 -25.71 -26.27
CA ASP A 7 -15.15 -24.80 -25.92
C ASP A 7 -13.81 -25.22 -26.54
N TYR A 8 -13.56 -26.52 -26.70
CA TYR A 8 -12.30 -27.01 -27.25
C TYR A 8 -12.14 -26.69 -28.75
N ARG A 9 -13.24 -26.68 -29.53
CA ARG A 9 -13.19 -26.34 -30.96
C ARG A 9 -12.98 -24.84 -31.21
N ILE A 10 -13.51 -23.98 -30.34
CA ILE A 10 -13.31 -22.52 -30.43
C ILE A 10 -11.85 -22.17 -30.12
N ALA A 11 -11.24 -22.85 -29.14
CA ALA A 11 -9.83 -22.67 -28.80
C ALA A 11 -8.90 -23.06 -29.97
N GLN A 12 -9.16 -24.19 -30.65
CA GLN A 12 -8.34 -24.60 -31.80
C GLN A 12 -8.44 -23.64 -33.00
N ASN A 13 -9.63 -23.16 -33.34
CA ASN A 13 -9.79 -22.24 -34.47
C ASN A 13 -9.09 -20.89 -34.22
N ASN A 14 -9.10 -20.38 -32.99
CA ASN A 14 -8.42 -19.12 -32.67
C ASN A 14 -6.88 -19.24 -32.72
N ILE A 15 -6.33 -20.41 -32.39
CA ILE A 15 -4.87 -20.67 -32.50
C ILE A 15 -4.45 -20.74 -33.97
N ILE A 16 -5.24 -21.39 -34.82
CA ILE A 16 -4.96 -21.51 -36.26
C ILE A 16 -5.09 -20.15 -36.96
N VAL A 17 -6.14 -19.39 -36.66
CA VAL A 17 -6.33 -18.04 -37.23
C VAL A 17 -5.26 -17.07 -36.73
N GLY A 18 -4.88 -17.15 -35.44
CA GLY A 18 -3.78 -16.36 -34.88
C GLY A 18 -2.41 -16.68 -35.52
N GLY A 19 -2.14 -17.96 -35.78
CA GLY A 19 -0.91 -18.39 -36.47
C GLY A 19 -0.87 -17.96 -37.95
N LEU A 20 -2.01 -18.01 -38.65
CA LEU A 20 -2.10 -17.63 -40.06
C LEU A 20 -1.90 -16.11 -40.25
N VAL A 21 -2.47 -15.29 -39.37
CA VAL A 21 -2.33 -13.81 -39.44
C VAL A 21 -0.88 -13.37 -39.16
N LEU A 22 -0.12 -14.12 -38.36
CA LEU A 22 1.31 -13.85 -38.13
C LEU A 22 2.22 -14.35 -39.25
N ALA A 23 1.80 -15.37 -40.02
CA ALA A 23 2.60 -15.94 -41.10
C ALA A 23 2.51 -15.15 -42.43
N ILE A 24 1.35 -14.53 -42.72
CA ILE A 24 1.12 -13.77 -43.96
C ILE A 24 2.07 -12.57 -44.14
N PRO A 25 2.39 -11.74 -43.12
CA PRO A 25 3.35 -10.66 -43.30
C PRO A 25 4.78 -11.16 -43.56
N MET A 26 5.13 -12.39 -43.18
CA MET A 26 6.51 -12.90 -43.29
C MET A 26 6.96 -13.11 -44.75
N VAL A 27 6.03 -13.25 -45.70
CA VAL A 27 6.33 -13.54 -47.12
C VAL A 27 6.55 -12.26 -47.96
N PHE A 28 6.13 -11.09 -47.47
CA PHE A 28 6.18 -9.84 -48.24
C PHE A 28 7.08 -8.76 -47.63
N ILE A 29 7.81 -9.08 -46.57
CA ILE A 29 8.74 -8.17 -45.91
C ILE A 29 10.07 -8.18 -46.69
N PRO A 30 10.53 -7.04 -47.24
CA PRO A 30 11.85 -6.98 -47.87
C PRO A 30 12.92 -7.37 -46.84
N GLU A 31 13.92 -8.15 -47.24
CA GLU A 31 14.93 -8.75 -46.33
C GLU A 31 15.56 -7.74 -45.35
N PHE A 32 15.69 -6.49 -45.78
CA PHE A 32 16.16 -5.38 -44.93
C PHE A 32 15.24 -5.09 -43.73
N LEU A 33 13.92 -5.12 -43.91
CA LEU A 33 12.95 -4.78 -42.87
C LEU A 33 12.88 -5.88 -41.78
N GLY A 34 13.16 -7.14 -42.13
CA GLY A 34 13.29 -8.24 -41.16
C GLY A 34 14.46 -8.03 -40.18
N LEU A 35 15.62 -7.58 -40.68
CA LEU A 35 16.79 -7.27 -39.86
C LEU A 35 16.55 -6.07 -38.92
N PHE A 36 15.85 -5.04 -39.39
CA PHE A 36 15.48 -3.89 -38.56
C PHE A 36 14.51 -4.28 -37.43
N LEU A 37 13.49 -5.10 -37.74
CA LEU A 37 12.54 -5.58 -36.72
C LEU A 37 13.22 -6.49 -35.69
N LEU A 38 14.13 -7.36 -36.12
CA LEU A 38 14.91 -8.21 -35.22
C LEU A 38 15.78 -7.37 -34.27
N SER A 39 16.49 -6.36 -34.80
CA SER A 39 17.29 -5.43 -34.01
C SER A 39 16.43 -4.61 -33.04
N ALA A 40 15.26 -4.13 -33.50
CA ALA A 40 14.32 -3.39 -32.67
C ALA A 40 13.76 -4.26 -31.53
N ILE A 41 13.40 -5.52 -31.81
CA ILE A 41 12.94 -6.48 -30.80
C ILE A 41 14.06 -6.81 -29.81
N CYS A 42 15.30 -6.99 -30.26
CA CYS A 42 16.42 -7.23 -29.36
C CYS A 42 16.72 -6.01 -28.47
N THR A 43 16.66 -4.79 -29.02
CA THR A 43 16.91 -3.56 -28.27
C THR A 43 15.79 -3.28 -27.27
N ALA A 44 14.53 -3.44 -27.70
CA ALA A 44 13.36 -3.28 -26.84
C ALA A 44 13.27 -4.40 -25.78
N GLY A 45 13.57 -5.64 -26.16
CA GLY A 45 13.53 -6.80 -25.28
C GLY A 45 14.59 -6.73 -24.17
N VAL A 46 15.84 -6.49 -24.54
CA VAL A 46 16.93 -6.33 -23.57
C VAL A 46 16.68 -5.09 -22.69
N GLY A 47 16.20 -3.99 -23.29
CA GLY A 47 15.82 -2.80 -22.56
C GLY A 47 14.71 -3.07 -21.53
N MET A 48 13.69 -3.84 -21.90
CA MET A 48 12.58 -4.17 -21.00
C MET A 48 13.03 -5.04 -19.82
N LEU A 49 13.87 -6.04 -20.06
CA LEU A 49 14.45 -6.88 -19.00
C LEU A 49 15.29 -6.05 -18.02
N PHE A 50 16.08 -5.11 -18.53
CA PHE A 50 16.87 -4.19 -17.73
C PHE A 50 15.98 -3.28 -16.86
N TRP A 51 14.93 -2.69 -17.44
CA TRP A 51 13.99 -1.83 -16.71
C TRP A 51 13.20 -2.56 -15.63
N ILE A 52 12.74 -3.79 -15.90
CA ILE A 52 12.06 -4.63 -14.91
C ILE A 52 13.00 -4.91 -13.74
N SER A 53 14.27 -5.21 -14.01
CA SER A 53 15.27 -5.48 -12.97
C SER A 53 15.51 -4.25 -12.08
N ILE A 54 15.61 -3.05 -12.68
CA ILE A 54 15.74 -1.79 -11.94
C ILE A 54 14.48 -1.50 -11.11
N ALA A 55 13.30 -1.64 -11.70
CA ALA A 55 12.03 -1.41 -11.00
C ALA A 55 11.88 -2.34 -9.79
N TYR A 56 12.27 -3.61 -9.94
CA TYR A 56 12.29 -4.59 -8.86
C TYR A 56 13.24 -4.19 -7.74
N MET A 57 14.48 -3.78 -8.07
CA MET A 57 15.46 -3.34 -7.08
C MET A 57 14.99 -2.09 -6.32
N ILE A 58 14.45 -1.09 -7.01
CA ILE A 58 13.89 0.12 -6.38
C ILE A 58 12.72 -0.23 -5.46
N GLY A 59 11.83 -1.10 -5.92
CA GLY A 59 10.71 -1.59 -5.12
C GLY A 59 11.17 -2.27 -3.83
N LEU A 60 12.17 -3.16 -3.90
CA LEU A 60 12.75 -3.82 -2.73
C LEU A 60 13.38 -2.81 -1.76
N ILE A 61 14.12 -1.82 -2.27
CA ILE A 61 14.73 -0.78 -1.44
C ILE A 61 13.66 0.04 -0.72
N LEU A 62 12.60 0.47 -1.41
CA LEU A 62 11.48 1.20 -0.79
C LEU A 62 10.79 0.37 0.29
N LEU A 63 10.56 -0.92 0.02
CA LEU A 63 9.93 -1.83 0.98
C LEU A 63 10.83 -2.04 2.21
N PHE A 64 12.14 -2.14 1.99
CA PHE A 64 13.13 -2.24 3.06
C PHE A 64 13.17 -0.97 3.91
N LEU A 65 13.22 0.23 3.30
CA LEU A 65 13.13 1.50 4.03
C LEU A 65 11.83 1.62 4.82
N TYR A 66 10.71 1.19 4.23
CA TYR A 66 9.43 1.19 4.92
C TYR A 66 9.43 0.24 6.12
N SER A 67 10.08 -0.93 6.00
CA SER A 67 10.21 -1.88 7.10
C SER A 67 11.05 -1.35 8.27
N LEU A 68 12.03 -0.48 7.98
CA LEU A 68 12.85 0.20 8.98
C LEU A 68 12.14 1.40 9.61
N THR A 69 11.09 1.93 8.98
CA THR A 69 10.30 3.02 9.54
C THR A 69 9.30 2.44 10.54
N PRO A 70 9.45 2.65 11.86
CA PRO A 70 8.44 2.19 12.81
C PRO A 70 7.10 2.83 12.44
N PRO A 71 5.97 2.11 12.55
CA PRO A 71 4.65 2.63 12.23
C PRO A 71 4.28 3.77 13.19
N GLY A 72 4.76 4.98 12.92
CA GLY A 72 4.59 6.19 13.73
C GLY A 72 3.18 6.76 13.73
N ARG A 73 2.17 5.97 13.33
CA ARG A 73 0.80 6.46 13.12
C ARG A 73 -0.21 6.01 14.18
N LYS A 74 0.08 4.97 14.97
CA LYS A 74 -0.84 4.50 16.02
C LYS A 74 -0.69 5.25 17.36
N ILE A 75 0.50 5.79 17.63
CA ILE A 75 0.78 6.49 18.90
C ILE A 75 -0.01 7.81 18.98
N THR A 76 -0.09 8.57 17.88
CA THR A 76 -0.80 9.87 17.89
C THR A 76 -2.30 9.72 18.14
N SER A 77 -2.96 8.70 17.57
CA SER A 77 -4.38 8.44 17.81
C SER A 77 -4.63 7.97 19.24
N GLN A 78 -3.78 7.09 19.77
CA GLN A 78 -3.93 6.56 21.13
C GLN A 78 -3.68 7.64 22.19
N VAL A 79 -2.65 8.46 22.01
CA VAL A 79 -2.36 9.59 22.91
C VAL A 79 -3.48 10.63 22.86
N LYS A 80 -4.04 10.91 21.67
CA LYS A 80 -5.17 11.84 21.54
C LYS A 80 -6.44 11.29 22.20
N GLN A 81 -6.72 9.99 22.06
CA GLN A 81 -7.85 9.36 22.77
C GLN A 81 -7.68 9.40 24.29
N MET A 82 -6.49 9.07 24.80
CA MET A 82 -6.19 9.15 26.22
C MET A 82 -6.33 10.58 26.76
N GLN A 83 -5.90 11.58 25.99
CA GLN A 83 -6.03 12.98 26.39
C GLN A 83 -7.49 13.42 26.47
N ASN A 84 -8.33 13.02 25.52
CA ASN A 84 -9.77 13.31 25.53
C ASN A 84 -10.46 12.66 26.75
N GLN A 85 -10.13 11.41 27.08
CA GLN A 85 -10.72 10.73 28.24
C GLN A 85 -10.43 11.46 29.57
N VAL A 86 -9.21 11.95 29.74
CA VAL A 86 -8.84 12.74 30.92
C VAL A 86 -9.59 14.08 30.95
N GLU A 87 -9.79 14.71 29.79
CA GLU A 87 -10.54 15.97 29.68
C GLU A 87 -12.03 15.79 29.97
N ASP A 88 -12.64 14.71 29.47
CA ASP A 88 -14.05 14.37 29.73
C ASP A 88 -14.28 14.12 31.23
N TYR A 89 -13.40 13.34 31.85
CA TYR A 89 -13.44 13.10 33.29
C TYR A 89 -13.27 14.40 34.08
N ALA A 90 -12.28 15.23 33.75
CA ALA A 90 -12.06 16.49 34.44
C ALA A 90 -13.25 17.44 34.31
N THR A 91 -13.89 17.47 33.14
CA THR A 91 -15.09 18.29 32.90
C THR A 91 -16.27 17.79 33.73
N SER A 92 -16.50 16.48 33.77
CA SER A 92 -17.54 15.88 34.60
C SER A 92 -17.29 16.12 36.09
N ALA A 93 -16.08 15.89 36.59
CA ALA A 93 -15.73 16.10 38.00
C ALA A 93 -15.86 17.57 38.43
N ARG A 94 -15.54 18.52 37.55
CA ARG A 94 -15.79 19.96 37.80
C ARG A 94 -17.28 20.27 37.92
N SER A 95 -18.13 19.62 37.12
CA SER A 95 -19.59 19.79 37.23
C SER A 95 -20.16 19.30 38.57
N PHE A 96 -19.46 18.35 39.22
CA PHE A 96 -19.76 17.89 40.58
C PHE A 96 -19.10 18.74 41.69
N GLY A 97 -18.42 19.84 41.33
CA GLY A 97 -17.80 20.75 42.30
C GLY A 97 -16.46 20.29 42.88
N LEU A 98 -15.80 19.28 42.28
CA LEU A 98 -14.47 18.85 42.73
C LEU A 98 -13.40 19.91 42.41
N SER A 99 -12.46 20.10 43.33
CA SER A 99 -11.30 20.95 43.10
C SER A 99 -10.28 20.28 42.17
N GLU A 100 -9.45 21.06 41.48
CA GLU A 100 -8.44 20.49 40.57
C GLU A 100 -7.44 19.57 41.26
N GLN A 101 -7.13 19.82 42.54
CA GLN A 101 -6.29 18.93 43.35
C GLN A 101 -6.97 17.57 43.54
N GLN A 102 -8.25 17.54 43.88
CA GLN A 102 -9.01 16.29 44.03
C GLN A 102 -9.14 15.54 42.71
N ILE A 103 -9.36 16.25 41.60
CA ILE A 103 -9.43 15.66 40.25
C ILE A 103 -8.09 15.01 39.89
N ARG A 104 -6.97 15.70 40.16
CA ARG A 104 -5.63 15.18 39.93
C ARG A 104 -5.36 13.93 40.76
N GLU A 105 -5.66 13.96 42.06
CA GLU A 105 -5.47 12.82 42.95
C GLU A 105 -6.29 11.60 42.51
N ASN A 106 -7.54 11.80 42.11
CA ASN A 106 -8.40 10.73 41.62
C ASN A 106 -7.88 10.13 40.31
N LEU A 107 -7.39 10.95 39.39
CA LEU A 107 -6.78 10.49 38.14
C LEU A 107 -5.49 9.70 38.40
N ILE A 108 -4.62 10.18 39.29
CA ILE A 108 -3.39 9.47 39.67
C ILE A 108 -3.73 8.14 40.36
N ARG A 109 -4.72 8.14 41.26
CA ARG A 109 -5.19 6.92 41.96
C ARG A 109 -5.78 5.90 40.98
N ALA A 110 -6.42 6.35 39.91
CA ALA A 110 -6.91 5.50 38.83
C ALA A 110 -5.81 5.00 37.87
N GLY A 111 -4.54 5.36 38.12
CA GLY A 111 -3.38 4.87 37.35
C GLY A 111 -3.01 5.74 36.14
N TRP A 112 -3.56 6.95 36.03
CA TRP A 112 -3.19 7.87 34.94
C TRP A 112 -1.81 8.51 35.16
N GLU A 113 -1.09 8.71 34.06
CA GLU A 113 0.25 9.30 34.10
C GLU A 113 0.20 10.77 34.57
N SER A 114 0.91 11.09 35.64
CA SER A 114 0.95 12.44 36.25
C SER A 114 1.32 13.56 35.23
N LYS A 115 2.19 13.25 34.27
CA LYS A 115 2.57 14.17 33.18
C LYS A 115 1.40 14.49 32.25
N LEU A 116 0.56 13.51 31.93
CA LEU A 116 -0.61 13.69 31.08
C LEU A 116 -1.68 14.51 31.80
N VAL A 117 -1.95 14.19 33.07
CA VAL A 117 -2.95 14.87 33.91
C VAL A 117 -2.60 16.35 34.10
N SER A 118 -1.35 16.65 34.45
CA SER A 118 -0.90 18.04 34.63
C SER A 118 -0.95 18.86 33.35
N LYS A 119 -0.61 18.26 32.20
CA LYS A 119 -0.70 18.92 30.89
C LYS A 119 -2.14 19.24 30.50
N THR A 120 -3.09 18.34 30.78
CA THR A 120 -4.51 18.53 30.46
C THR A 120 -5.17 19.57 31.36
N LEU A 121 -4.89 19.54 32.67
CA LEU A 121 -5.46 20.50 33.62
C LEU A 121 -4.90 21.91 33.45
N LYS A 122 -3.61 22.06 33.10
CA LYS A 122 -2.94 23.37 32.91
C LYS A 122 -3.35 24.11 31.61
N LYS A 123 -3.98 23.42 30.65
CA LYS A 123 -4.31 24.00 29.33
C LYS A 123 -5.49 24.98 29.38
N ARG A 124 -6.16 25.12 30.53
CA ARG A 124 -7.30 26.02 30.74
C ARG A 124 -6.98 27.01 31.85
#